data_AF-A0A4Q3TG73-F1
#
_entry.id   AF-A0A4Q3TG73-F1
#
_cell.length_a   1.000
_cell.length_b   1.000
_cell.length_c   1.000
_cell.angle_alpha   90.00
_cell.angle_beta   90.00
_cell.angle_gamma   90.00
#
_symmetry.space_group_name_H-M   'P 1'
#
loop_
_entity.id
_entity.type
_entity.pdbx_description
1 polymer ?
#
loop_
_entity_poly.entity_id
_entity_poly.type
_entity_poly.pdbx_seq_one_letter_code
_entity_poly.pdbx_strand_id
1 'polypeptide(L)'
;MSLADAIDTGDVALLPGRRDEEWRWTDLRGLLRQIPDPSPANEGWLKPGPFADLGEDEVLVVNGHGAADIHVAPGQSEVLRLRFAATSSATAHNAHALIMVGEGGRLTLLESHEADAEGYVAHIGLDFELAEGAVVERVI
;
A
#
# COMPACT_ATOMS: atom_id res chain seq x y z
N MET A 1 0.62 -18.27 -7.54
CA MET A 1 -0.72 -17.79 -7.13
C MET A 1 -0.47 -16.63 -6.19
N SER A 2 -0.68 -15.41 -6.67
CA SER A 2 -0.59 -14.21 -5.85
C SER A 2 -1.63 -13.21 -6.35
N LEU A 3 -2.14 -12.37 -5.44
CA LEU A 3 -3.05 -11.29 -5.81
C LEU A 3 -2.34 -10.26 -6.71
N ALA A 4 -1.06 -9.98 -6.44
CA ALA A 4 -0.24 -9.08 -7.25
C ALA A 4 -0.16 -9.53 -8.70
N ASP A 5 0.24 -10.79 -8.96
CA ASP A 5 0.34 -11.33 -10.32
C ASP A 5 -1.03 -11.36 -11.01
N ALA A 6 -2.11 -11.66 -10.26
CA ALA A 6 -3.47 -11.66 -10.81
C ALA A 6 -3.89 -10.26 -11.27
N ILE A 7 -3.56 -9.21 -10.50
CA ILE A 7 -3.81 -7.82 -10.87
C ILE A 7 -2.99 -7.42 -12.10
N ASP A 8 -1.69 -7.74 -12.13
CA ASP A 8 -0.79 -7.34 -13.22
C ASP A 8 -1.11 -8.02 -14.55
N THR A 9 -1.54 -9.28 -14.49
CA THR A 9 -1.82 -10.09 -15.69
C THR A 9 -3.29 -10.11 -16.09
N GLY A 10 -4.20 -9.70 -15.19
CA GLY A 10 -5.65 -9.86 -15.36
C GLY A 10 -6.14 -11.30 -15.22
N ASP A 11 -5.28 -12.25 -14.82
CA ASP A 11 -5.62 -13.67 -14.74
C ASP A 11 -6.23 -14.05 -13.38
N VAL A 12 -7.56 -14.23 -13.38
CA VAL A 12 -8.35 -14.70 -12.22
C VAL A 12 -7.87 -16.06 -11.70
N ALA A 13 -7.29 -16.92 -12.54
CA ALA A 13 -6.80 -18.22 -12.13
C ALA A 13 -5.61 -18.13 -11.16
N LEU A 14 -4.91 -16.99 -11.14
CA LEU A 14 -3.82 -16.73 -10.20
C LEU A 14 -4.31 -16.34 -8.80
N LEU A 15 -5.58 -15.94 -8.66
CA LEU A 15 -6.18 -15.68 -7.36
C LEU A 15 -6.31 -16.97 -6.56
N PRO A 16 -5.98 -16.96 -5.26
CA PRO A 16 -6.19 -18.11 -4.41
C PRO A 16 -7.69 -18.28 -4.08
N GLY A 17 -8.09 -19.50 -3.73
CA GLY A 17 -9.46 -19.82 -3.33
C GLY A 17 -9.52 -20.89 -2.26
N ARG A 18 -10.73 -21.38 -1.94
CA ARG A 18 -10.96 -22.31 -0.80
C ARG A 18 -10.23 -23.65 -0.88
N ARG A 19 -9.69 -24.00 -2.05
CA ARG A 19 -8.89 -25.23 -2.25
C ARG A 19 -7.44 -25.07 -1.81
N ASP A 20 -6.96 -23.84 -1.72
CA ASP A 20 -5.64 -23.51 -1.22
C ASP A 20 -5.70 -23.45 0.31
N GLU A 21 -4.81 -24.20 0.99
CA GLU A 21 -4.90 -24.40 2.45
C GLU A 21 -4.86 -23.08 3.23
N GLU A 22 -3.96 -22.16 2.82
CA GLU A 22 -3.80 -20.83 3.40
C GLU A 22 -5.02 -19.92 3.17
N TRP A 23 -5.88 -20.24 2.20
CA TRP A 23 -7.03 -19.43 1.78
C TRP A 23 -8.37 -20.13 1.98
N ARG A 24 -8.38 -21.24 2.73
CA ARG A 24 -9.58 -22.04 3.00
C ARG A 24 -10.78 -21.23 3.50
N TRP A 25 -10.50 -20.14 4.21
CA TRP A 25 -11.51 -19.28 4.85
C TRP A 25 -11.70 -17.93 4.16
N THR A 26 -10.85 -17.58 3.20
CA THR A 26 -10.90 -16.31 2.46
C THR A 26 -10.88 -16.61 0.96
N ASP A 27 -12.05 -16.69 0.34
CA ASP A 27 -12.18 -17.10 -1.07
C ASP A 27 -12.03 -15.90 -2.02
N LEU A 28 -10.80 -15.47 -2.30
CA LEU A 28 -10.58 -14.34 -3.22
C LEU A 28 -11.09 -14.65 -4.62
N ARG A 29 -10.85 -15.86 -5.14
CA ARG A 29 -11.34 -16.27 -6.46
C ARG A 29 -12.87 -16.32 -6.53
N GLY A 30 -13.54 -16.74 -5.45
CA GLY A 30 -15.00 -16.72 -5.37
C GLY A 30 -15.59 -15.31 -5.25
N LEU A 31 -14.88 -14.40 -4.56
CA LEU A 31 -15.22 -12.99 -4.39
C LEU A 31 -15.01 -12.18 -5.67
N LEU A 32 -13.81 -12.28 -6.26
CA LEU A 32 -13.38 -11.59 -7.47
C LEU A 32 -13.49 -12.54 -8.66
N ARG A 33 -14.68 -12.57 -9.26
CA ARG A 33 -14.98 -13.41 -10.44
C ARG A 33 -14.28 -12.94 -11.72
N GLN A 34 -13.85 -11.68 -11.73
CA GLN A 34 -13.05 -11.05 -12.77
C GLN A 34 -12.05 -10.10 -12.09
N ILE A 35 -10.88 -9.91 -12.70
CA ILE A 35 -9.96 -8.85 -12.27
C ILE A 35 -10.50 -7.53 -12.83
N PRO A 36 -10.72 -6.50 -11.99
CA PRO A 36 -11.11 -5.18 -12.46
C PRO A 36 -10.04 -4.55 -13.36
N ASP A 37 -10.44 -3.56 -14.17
CA ASP A 37 -9.49 -2.88 -15.06
C ASP A 37 -8.36 -2.19 -14.26
N PRO A 38 -7.16 -2.01 -14.84
CA PRO A 38 -6.07 -1.30 -14.17
C PRO A 38 -6.47 0.13 -13.80
N SER A 39 -6.08 0.55 -12.60
CA SER A 39 -6.40 1.89 -12.12
C SER A 39 -5.58 2.96 -12.86
N PRO A 40 -6.22 4.01 -13.39
CA PRO A 40 -5.50 5.10 -14.04
C PRO A 40 -4.73 5.94 -13.02
N ALA A 41 -3.72 6.67 -13.52
CA ALA A 41 -3.08 7.72 -12.75
C ALA A 41 -4.13 8.77 -12.33
N ASN A 42 -3.98 9.32 -11.14
CA ASN A 42 -4.88 10.36 -10.66
C ASN A 42 -4.43 11.74 -11.16
N GLU A 43 -5.34 12.46 -11.82
CA GLU A 43 -5.13 13.85 -12.26
C GLU A 43 -5.84 14.87 -11.36
N GLY A 44 -6.64 14.40 -10.40
CA GLY A 44 -7.50 15.22 -9.56
C GLY A 44 -6.88 15.61 -8.23
N TRP A 45 -7.51 16.58 -7.57
CA TRP A 45 -7.25 16.88 -6.17
C TRP A 45 -7.71 15.73 -5.27
N LEU A 46 -6.93 15.46 -4.20
CA LEU A 46 -7.25 14.50 -3.17
C LEU A 46 -7.51 15.22 -1.85
N LYS A 47 -8.53 14.78 -1.11
CA LYS A 47 -8.81 15.30 0.23
C LYS A 47 -7.63 15.04 1.20
N PRO A 48 -7.45 15.88 2.23
CA PRO A 48 -6.47 15.60 3.28
C PRO A 48 -6.76 14.25 3.97
N GLY A 49 -5.69 13.52 4.30
CA GLY A 49 -5.77 12.22 4.98
C GLY A 49 -6.08 12.33 6.47
N PRO A 50 -6.29 11.20 7.16
CA PRO A 50 -6.65 11.19 8.58
C PRO A 50 -5.54 11.74 9.49
N PHE A 51 -4.30 11.72 9.02
CA PHE A 51 -3.13 12.24 9.73
C PHE A 51 -2.70 13.62 9.24
N ALA A 52 -3.51 14.35 8.45
CA ALA A 52 -3.08 15.59 7.80
C ALA A 52 -2.52 16.66 8.75
N ASP A 53 -2.99 16.67 10.00
CA ASP A 53 -2.54 17.60 11.06
C ASP A 53 -1.36 17.03 11.89
N LEU A 54 -0.79 15.89 11.50
CA LEU A 54 0.28 15.16 12.18
C LEU A 54 1.46 14.88 11.23
N GLY A 55 2.67 14.81 11.80
CA GLY A 55 3.90 14.55 11.04
C GLY A 55 4.37 15.75 10.22
N GLU A 56 5.58 15.64 9.66
CA GLU A 56 6.20 16.74 8.91
C GLU A 56 6.01 16.53 7.40
N ASP A 57 6.42 15.37 6.87
CA ASP A 57 6.33 15.06 5.45
C ASP A 57 5.27 13.98 5.11
N GLU A 58 4.87 13.97 3.83
CA GLU A 58 3.88 13.06 3.27
C GLU A 58 4.42 12.38 2.00
N VAL A 59 4.34 11.05 1.99
CA VAL A 59 4.53 10.20 0.82
C VAL A 59 3.16 9.71 0.38
N LEU A 60 2.79 10.00 -0.86
CA LEU A 60 1.46 9.72 -1.41
C LEU A 60 1.56 8.77 -2.60
N VAL A 61 0.79 7.69 -2.54
CA VAL A 61 0.57 6.74 -3.63
C VAL A 61 -0.91 6.73 -3.96
N VAL A 62 -1.27 7.06 -5.20
CA VAL A 62 -2.67 7.09 -5.66
C VAL A 62 -2.87 6.09 -6.77
N ASN A 63 -3.83 5.18 -6.62
CA ASN A 63 -4.14 4.15 -7.61
C ASN A 63 -2.93 3.29 -8.00
N GLY A 64 -1.97 3.10 -7.08
CA GLY A 64 -0.70 2.41 -7.35
C GLY A 64 0.39 3.26 -7.99
N HIS A 65 0.13 4.55 -8.26
CA HIS A 65 1.08 5.49 -8.86
C HIS A 65 1.67 6.43 -7.80
N GLY A 66 2.99 6.63 -7.86
CA GLY A 66 3.74 7.47 -6.92
C GLY A 66 5.04 6.79 -6.50
N ALA A 67 6.07 7.57 -6.17
CA ALA A 67 7.28 7.04 -5.56
C ALA A 67 7.04 6.88 -4.06
N ALA A 68 7.37 5.72 -3.50
CA ALA A 68 7.14 5.40 -2.10
C ALA A 68 8.39 4.86 -1.41
N ASP A 69 9.50 5.56 -1.66
CA ASP A 69 10.78 5.28 -1.01
C ASP A 69 10.96 6.25 0.16
N ILE A 70 11.06 5.69 1.37
CA ILE A 70 11.26 6.42 2.62
C ILE A 70 12.65 6.08 3.16
N HIS A 71 13.45 7.11 3.44
CA HIS A 71 14.80 6.96 3.94
C HIS A 71 15.02 7.81 5.19
N VAL A 72 15.18 7.17 6.35
CA VAL A 72 15.60 7.85 7.58
C VAL A 72 17.10 7.68 7.73
N ALA A 73 17.83 8.78 7.77
CA ALA A 73 19.29 8.74 7.91
C ALA A 73 19.72 8.22 9.29
N PRO A 74 20.97 7.69 9.42
CA PRO A 74 21.48 7.20 10.70
C PRO A 74 21.35 8.23 11.84
N GLY A 75 20.86 7.77 13.00
CA GLY A 75 20.63 8.57 14.20
C GLY A 75 19.52 9.63 14.10
N GLN A 76 18.83 9.76 12.96
CA GLN A 76 17.71 10.69 12.82
C GLN A 76 16.42 10.12 13.41
N SER A 77 15.51 11.02 13.79
CA SER A 77 14.17 10.68 14.25
C SER A 77 13.14 11.44 13.44
N GLU A 78 12.29 10.72 12.70
CA GLU A 78 11.32 11.30 11.77
C GLU A 78 9.89 10.81 12.04
N VAL A 79 8.91 11.64 11.68
CA VAL A 79 7.48 11.31 11.67
C VAL A 79 6.94 11.57 10.28
N LEU A 80 6.60 10.50 9.56
CA LEU A 80 6.21 10.53 8.16
C LEU A 80 4.82 9.96 7.96
N ARG A 81 4.06 10.56 7.04
CA ARG A 81 2.78 10.03 6.56
C ARG A 81 2.99 9.24 5.29
N LEU A 82 2.50 8.00 5.25
CA LEU A 82 2.45 7.17 4.04
C LEU A 82 1.00 6.90 3.68
N ARG A 83 0.53 7.50 2.60
CA ARG A 83 -0.88 7.47 2.19
C ARG A 83 -1.04 6.65 0.93
N PHE A 84 -1.88 5.62 1.00
CA PHE A 84 -2.36 4.89 -0.16
C PHE A 84 -3.82 5.28 -0.42
N ALA A 85 -4.08 5.90 -1.57
CA ALA A 85 -5.41 6.38 -1.93
C ALA A 85 -5.96 5.71 -3.20
N ALA A 86 -7.15 5.12 -3.10
CA ALA A 86 -7.92 4.64 -4.24
C ALA A 86 -8.96 5.69 -4.66
N THR A 87 -8.83 6.22 -5.87
CA THR A 87 -9.72 7.28 -6.42
C THR A 87 -10.51 6.81 -7.64
N SER A 88 -10.16 5.66 -8.23
CA SER A 88 -10.85 5.09 -9.39
C SER A 88 -11.74 3.92 -8.98
N SER A 89 -13.02 3.97 -9.36
CA SER A 89 -14.01 2.94 -9.03
C SER A 89 -13.95 1.76 -9.99
N ALA A 90 -14.25 0.55 -9.50
CA ALA A 90 -14.21 -0.68 -10.28
C ALA A 90 -12.88 -0.94 -10.99
N THR A 91 -11.76 -0.53 -10.38
CA THR A 91 -10.41 -0.77 -10.87
C THR A 91 -9.54 -1.51 -9.86
N ALA A 92 -8.41 -2.03 -10.33
CA ALA A 92 -7.43 -2.72 -9.51
C ALA A 92 -6.04 -2.08 -9.63
N HIS A 93 -5.23 -2.15 -8.58
CA HIS A 93 -3.83 -1.71 -8.63
C HIS A 93 -2.96 -2.41 -7.59
N ASN A 94 -1.69 -2.52 -7.94
CA ASN A 94 -0.60 -2.86 -7.03
C ASN A 94 0.09 -1.57 -6.58
N ALA A 95 0.49 -1.50 -5.31
CA ALA A 95 1.37 -0.47 -4.79
C ALA A 95 2.48 -1.11 -3.95
N HIS A 96 3.65 -0.48 -3.93
CA HIS A 96 4.78 -0.93 -3.15
C HIS A 96 5.49 0.26 -2.51
N ALA A 97 5.93 0.13 -1.26
CA ALA A 97 6.76 1.11 -0.58
C ALA A 97 7.99 0.44 0.03
N LEU A 98 9.15 1.08 -0.10
CA LEU A 98 10.40 0.67 0.53
C LEU A 98 10.74 1.65 1.65
N ILE A 99 10.89 1.14 2.87
CA ILE A 99 11.17 1.93 4.07
C ILE A 99 12.54 1.51 4.61
N MET A 100 13.52 2.41 4.54
CA MET A 100 14.86 2.18 5.05
C MET A 100 15.16 3.10 6.23
N VAL A 101 15.58 2.51 7.36
CA VAL A 101 15.97 3.26 8.55
C VAL A 101 17.43 2.94 8.90
N GLY A 102 18.27 3.97 8.82
CA GLY A 102 19.70 3.90 9.10
C GLY A 102 20.02 3.59 10.56
N GLU A 103 21.30 3.31 10.84
CA GLU A 103 21.77 2.87 12.16
C GLU A 103 21.32 3.81 13.28
N GLY A 104 20.71 3.27 14.34
CA GLY A 104 20.16 4.04 15.45
C GLY A 104 19.04 5.03 15.09
N GLY A 105 18.52 5.00 13.86
CA GLY A 105 17.45 5.87 13.41
C GLY A 105 16.08 5.45 13.97
N ARG A 106 15.14 6.40 14.06
CA ARG A 106 13.78 6.16 14.51
C ARG A 106 12.77 6.73 13.53
N LEU A 107 11.82 5.92 13.10
CA LEU A 107 10.71 6.34 12.26
C LEU A 107 9.39 6.13 13.01
N THR A 108 8.56 7.17 13.06
CA THR A 108 7.12 7.00 13.31
C THR A 108 6.41 7.10 11.97
N LEU A 109 5.90 5.98 11.47
CA LEU A 109 5.21 5.88 10.20
C LEU A 109 3.69 5.90 10.44
N LEU A 110 3.04 6.96 9.98
CA LEU A 110 1.59 7.13 10.00
C LEU A 110 1.02 6.68 8.65
N GLU A 111 0.55 5.44 8.59
CA GLU A 111 0.06 4.82 7.36
C GLU A 111 -1.46 4.92 7.24
N SER A 112 -1.96 5.33 6.08
CA SER A 112 -3.40 5.33 5.80
C SER A 112 -3.75 4.63 4.51
N HIS A 113 -4.87 3.90 4.54
CA HIS A 113 -5.53 3.31 3.39
C HIS A 113 -6.85 4.03 3.18
N GLU A 114 -6.93 4.82 2.12
CA GLU A 114 -8.02 5.76 1.88
C GLU A 114 -8.72 5.44 0.56
N ALA A 115 -10.01 5.73 0.49
CA ALA A 115 -10.77 5.61 -0.74
C ALA A 115 -11.79 6.72 -0.91
N ASP A 116 -11.82 7.28 -2.12
CA ASP A 116 -12.97 7.98 -2.70
C ASP A 116 -13.61 7.14 -3.83
N ALA A 117 -13.06 5.95 -4.09
CA ALA A 117 -13.54 4.97 -5.05
C ALA A 117 -14.53 3.96 -4.46
N GLU A 118 -15.43 3.44 -5.30
CA GLU A 118 -16.30 2.31 -4.98
C GLU A 118 -15.84 1.03 -5.71
N GLY A 119 -15.89 -0.11 -5.02
CA GLY A 119 -15.65 -1.42 -5.63
C GLY A 119 -14.27 -1.63 -6.24
N TYR A 120 -13.22 -1.08 -5.62
CA TYR A 120 -11.83 -1.22 -6.06
C TYR A 120 -11.14 -2.44 -5.41
N VAL A 121 -10.03 -2.87 -6.00
CA VAL A 121 -9.11 -3.86 -5.43
C VAL A 121 -7.72 -3.24 -5.31
N ALA A 122 -7.19 -3.16 -4.10
CA ALA A 122 -5.82 -2.71 -3.87
C ALA A 122 -5.01 -3.85 -3.27
N HIS A 123 -3.81 -4.06 -3.80
CA HIS A 123 -2.79 -4.88 -3.18
C HIS A 123 -1.59 -3.99 -2.87
N ILE A 124 -1.17 -3.97 -1.60
CA ILE A 124 -0.18 -3.02 -1.09
C ILE A 124 0.91 -3.81 -0.35
N GLY A 125 2.14 -3.71 -0.85
CA GLY A 125 3.34 -4.29 -0.22
C GLY A 125 4.19 -3.20 0.44
N LEU A 126 4.74 -3.52 1.62
CA LEU A 126 5.71 -2.66 2.30
C LEU A 126 6.93 -3.50 2.67
N ASP A 127 8.09 -3.06 2.21
CA ASP A 127 9.38 -3.62 2.58
C ASP A 127 10.07 -2.71 3.60
N PHE A 128 10.59 -3.31 4.68
CA PHE A 128 11.31 -2.60 5.74
C PHE A 128 12.75 -3.10 5.83
N GLU A 129 13.71 -2.21 5.66
CA GLU A 129 15.13 -2.46 5.92
C GLU A 129 15.60 -1.64 7.13
N LEU A 130 15.89 -2.33 8.23
CA LEU A 130 16.27 -1.71 9.50
C LEU A 130 17.73 -2.03 9.80
N ALA A 131 18.56 -0.99 9.89
CA ALA A 131 19.94 -1.11 10.32
C ALA A 131 20.07 -1.36 11.83
N GLU A 132 21.29 -1.57 12.32
CA GLU A 132 21.54 -1.84 13.74
C GLU A 132 20.98 -0.72 14.63
N GLY A 133 20.22 -1.10 15.66
CA GLY A 133 19.60 -0.15 16.59
C GLY A 133 18.47 0.71 16.00
N ALA A 134 18.06 0.50 14.74
CA ALA A 134 16.95 1.21 14.15
C ALA A 134 15.59 0.80 14.74
N VAL A 135 14.64 1.73 14.79
CA VAL A 135 13.30 1.51 15.33
C VAL A 135 12.24 2.08 14.39
N VAL A 136 11.19 1.30 14.12
CA VAL A 136 9.98 1.77 13.45
C VAL A 136 8.79 1.59 14.37
N GLU A 137 8.03 2.66 14.56
CA GLU A 137 6.69 2.65 15.14
C GLU A 137 5.69 2.91 14.01
N ARG A 138 4.85 1.93 13.71
CA ARG A 138 3.86 2.00 12.63
C ARG A 138 2.46 2.11 13.20
N VAL A 139 1.77 3.18 12.83
CA VAL A 139 0.35 3.42 13.15
C VAL A 139 -0.44 3.33 11.85
N ILE A 140 -1.49 2.51 11.84
CA ILE A 140 -2.32 2.20 10.67
C ILE A 140 -3.78 2.47 11.00
#